data_AF-A0A8J8F9Z6-F1
#
_entry.id   AF-A0A8J8F9Z6-F1
#
_cell.length_a   1.000
_cell.length_b   1.000
_cell.length_c   1.000
_cell.angle_alpha   90.00
_cell.angle_beta   90.00
_cell.angle_gamma   90.00
#
_symmetry.space_group_name_H-M   'P 1'
#
loop_
_entity.id
_entity.type
_entity.pdbx_description
1 polymer ?
#
loop_
_entity_poly.entity_id
_entity_poly.type
_entity_poly.pdbx_seq_one_letter_code
_entity_poly.pdbx_strand_id
1 'polypeptide(L)'
;MYKIMMFEGGVYKFNELKELIEDIGGFILQESVMQSETMLHIAFPEEEERTIRDKIKELGGKFTKLPLAGAEIIIVSPSLGKHHAVNPMCDIAEFLRREGAITIMMGLARGVGKRIAQITAEEKKIIDEFDAAVFVFGDFKECIEEKKKLCDQIETPYLMVGGPPDLELAHYVGGIGRKTDRMRRKGEIDTLKTMTAKLGEILDEKRLEIEEDPLAASPPFIEEMIEMFIPPKAGEELPVIIQLDGLRINIEDEDVGKIKDVEVGKKKLSEICEIKKSLFKGYLVKIKTEAEVGGIY
;
A
#
# COMPACT_ATOMS: atom_id res chain seq x y z
N MET A 1 14.02 9.89 7.62
CA MET A 1 12.93 9.01 7.16
C MET A 1 13.10 8.75 5.67
N TYR A 2 12.67 7.60 5.16
CA TYR A 2 12.76 7.33 3.71
C TYR A 2 11.58 7.97 2.98
N LYS A 3 11.86 8.79 1.97
CA LYS A 3 10.87 9.24 1.00
C LYS A 3 10.77 8.24 -0.14
N ILE A 4 9.55 7.93 -0.54
CA ILE A 4 9.30 7.11 -1.72
C ILE A 4 8.80 7.98 -2.87
N MET A 5 9.48 7.89 -4.01
CA MET A 5 9.15 8.64 -5.21
C MET A 5 9.30 7.79 -6.47
N MET A 6 8.63 8.21 -7.54
CA MET A 6 8.72 7.59 -8.86
C MET A 6 9.60 8.41 -9.77
N PHE A 7 10.62 7.76 -10.34
CA PHE A 7 11.33 8.25 -11.51
C PHE A 7 10.70 7.69 -12.78
N GLU A 8 10.51 8.54 -13.79
CA GLU A 8 10.11 8.17 -15.15
C GLU A 8 11.10 8.81 -16.12
N GLY A 9 11.79 8.00 -16.93
CA GLY A 9 12.81 8.51 -17.84
C GLY A 9 13.23 7.49 -18.88
N GLY A 10 14.24 7.84 -19.69
CA GLY A 10 14.77 6.94 -20.70
C GLY A 10 15.63 5.81 -20.13
N VAL A 11 15.76 4.70 -20.86
CA VAL A 11 16.66 3.58 -20.54
C VAL A 11 18.15 3.97 -20.60
N TYR A 12 18.48 5.14 -21.15
CA TYR A 12 19.86 5.60 -21.22
C TYR A 12 20.31 6.17 -19.87
N LYS A 13 21.40 5.61 -19.30
CA LYS A 13 22.05 6.06 -18.05
C LYS A 13 21.22 5.95 -16.76
N PHE A 14 20.09 5.24 -16.75
CA PHE A 14 19.33 5.00 -15.51
C PHE A 14 20.13 4.16 -14.48
N ASN A 15 21.10 3.36 -14.92
CA ASN A 15 22.02 2.65 -14.00
C ASN A 15 22.84 3.63 -13.14
N GLU A 16 23.21 4.82 -13.67
CA GLU A 16 23.90 5.85 -12.89
C GLU A 16 23.01 6.37 -11.74
N LEU A 17 21.68 6.36 -11.93
CA LEU A 17 20.73 6.69 -10.87
C LEU A 17 20.65 5.56 -9.85
N LYS A 18 20.60 4.29 -10.27
CA LYS A 18 20.58 3.14 -9.35
C LYS A 18 21.80 3.12 -8.44
N GLU A 19 23.00 3.27 -9.02
CA GLU A 19 24.25 3.34 -8.26
C GLU A 19 24.23 4.49 -7.24
N LEU A 20 23.77 5.69 -7.65
CA LEU A 20 23.63 6.81 -6.72
C LEU A 20 22.66 6.51 -5.57
N ILE A 21 21.53 5.86 -5.85
CA ILE A 21 20.54 5.48 -4.84
C ILE A 21 21.16 4.50 -3.84
N GLU A 22 21.89 3.49 -4.30
CA GLU A 22 22.57 2.54 -3.41
C GLU A 22 23.65 3.23 -2.55
N ASP A 23 24.44 4.13 -3.14
CA ASP A 23 25.52 4.86 -2.46
C ASP A 23 25.01 5.75 -1.31
N ILE A 24 23.82 6.33 -1.46
CA ILE A 24 23.18 7.16 -0.42
C ILE A 24 22.34 6.34 0.57
N GLY A 25 22.39 5.00 0.49
CA GLY A 25 21.62 4.09 1.34
C GLY A 25 20.13 4.01 1.00
N GLY A 26 19.74 4.38 -0.22
CA GLY A 26 18.39 4.20 -0.75
C GLY A 26 18.13 2.78 -1.31
N PHE A 27 16.89 2.53 -1.67
CA PHE A 27 16.39 1.25 -2.19
C PHE A 27 15.59 1.44 -3.47
N ILE A 28 15.72 0.50 -4.40
CA ILE A 28 14.85 0.39 -5.57
C ILE A 28 13.73 -0.59 -5.24
N LEU A 29 12.53 -0.07 -4.95
CA LEU A 29 11.38 -0.88 -4.54
C LEU A 29 10.71 -1.59 -5.72
N GLN A 30 10.74 -0.97 -6.90
CA GLN A 30 10.14 -1.54 -8.10
C GLN A 30 10.84 -0.99 -9.33
N GLU A 31 11.12 -1.86 -10.29
CA GLU A 31 11.69 -1.52 -11.58
C GLU A 31 10.80 -2.04 -12.71
N SER A 32 10.42 -1.15 -13.63
CA SER A 32 9.69 -1.50 -14.86
C SER A 32 10.37 -0.86 -16.05
N VAL A 33 10.91 -1.70 -16.94
CA VAL A 33 11.56 -1.28 -18.18
C VAL A 33 10.64 -1.60 -19.35
N MET A 34 10.10 -0.56 -20.00
CA MET A 34 9.21 -0.65 -21.15
C MET A 34 9.87 -0.03 -22.38
N GLN A 35 10.57 -0.87 -23.17
CA GLN A 35 11.24 -0.50 -24.42
C GLN A 35 12.27 0.63 -24.26
N SER A 36 11.84 1.89 -24.36
CA SER A 36 12.65 3.09 -24.25
C SER A 36 12.43 3.87 -22.96
N GLU A 37 11.43 3.49 -22.16
CA GLU A 37 11.08 4.13 -20.89
C GLU A 37 11.37 3.21 -19.70
N THR A 38 11.88 3.78 -18.64
CA THR A 38 12.11 3.13 -17.35
C THR A 38 11.30 3.87 -16.28
N MET A 39 10.55 3.10 -15.49
CA MET A 39 9.91 3.57 -14.27
C MET A 39 10.58 2.90 -13.07
N LEU A 40 11.01 3.71 -12.10
CA LEU A 40 11.58 3.23 -10.84
C LEU A 40 10.79 3.79 -9.67
N HIS A 41 10.38 2.93 -8.73
CA HIS A 41 9.96 3.36 -7.40
C HIS A 41 11.18 3.30 -6.49
N ILE A 42 11.53 4.44 -5.92
CA ILE A 42 12.78 4.64 -5.19
C ILE A 42 12.47 5.11 -3.78
N ALA A 43 12.98 4.41 -2.78
CA ALA A 43 13.03 4.88 -1.40
C ALA A 43 14.42 5.48 -1.12
N PHE A 44 14.51 6.65 -0.51
CA PHE A 44 15.80 7.26 -0.17
C PHE A 44 15.68 8.16 1.08
N PRO A 45 16.78 8.41 1.81
CA PRO A 45 16.77 9.33 2.94
C PRO A 45 16.36 10.75 2.52
N GLU A 46 15.42 11.37 3.24
CA GLU A 46 14.87 12.68 2.89
C GLU A 46 15.93 13.77 2.64
N GLU A 47 17.02 13.76 3.41
CA GLU A 47 18.16 14.66 3.29
C GLU A 47 18.83 14.65 1.90
N GLU A 48 18.72 13.54 1.17
CA GLU A 48 19.35 13.34 -0.15
C GLU A 48 18.45 13.72 -1.33
N GLU A 49 17.23 14.22 -1.06
CA GLU A 49 16.27 14.57 -2.12
C GLU A 49 16.85 15.53 -3.16
N ARG A 50 17.67 16.50 -2.71
CA ARG A 50 18.29 17.47 -3.60
C ARG A 50 19.28 16.80 -4.56
N THR A 51 20.15 15.95 -4.04
CA THR A 51 21.16 15.20 -4.81
C THR A 51 20.48 14.39 -5.92
N ILE A 52 19.40 13.68 -5.57
CA ILE A 52 18.64 12.85 -6.51
C ILE A 52 17.93 13.70 -7.56
N ARG A 53 17.30 14.82 -7.17
CA ARG A 53 16.62 15.72 -8.11
C ARG A 53 17.58 16.31 -9.14
N ASP A 54 18.77 16.68 -8.72
CA ASP A 54 19.80 17.20 -9.63
C ASP A 54 20.24 16.12 -10.63
N LYS A 55 20.42 14.87 -10.16
CA LYS A 55 20.74 13.74 -11.05
C LYS A 55 19.62 13.41 -12.03
N ILE A 56 18.36 13.37 -11.58
CA ILE A 56 17.22 13.10 -12.47
C ILE A 56 17.06 14.19 -13.53
N LYS A 57 17.34 15.44 -13.18
CA LYS A 57 17.33 16.56 -14.13
C LYS A 57 18.44 16.42 -15.17
N GLU A 58 19.63 15.97 -14.77
CA GLU A 58 20.72 15.62 -15.70
C GLU A 58 20.29 14.53 -16.70
N LEU A 59 19.59 13.50 -16.20
CA LEU A 59 19.07 12.38 -17.00
C LEU A 59 17.84 12.74 -17.86
N GLY A 60 17.29 13.95 -17.69
CA GLY A 60 16.08 14.38 -18.41
C GLY A 60 14.80 13.63 -18.01
N GLY A 61 14.76 13.06 -16.81
CA GLY A 61 13.60 12.33 -16.29
C GLY A 61 12.60 13.21 -15.51
N LYS A 62 11.47 12.62 -15.17
CA LYS A 62 10.47 13.18 -14.25
C LYS A 62 10.61 12.51 -12.89
N PHE A 63 10.38 13.29 -11.84
CA PHE A 63 10.40 12.80 -10.46
C PHE A 63 9.13 13.21 -9.73
N THR A 64 8.28 12.23 -9.46
CA THR A 64 6.92 12.45 -8.94
C THR A 64 6.79 11.80 -7.57
N LYS A 65 6.20 12.51 -6.61
CA LYS A 65 5.90 11.93 -5.29
C LYS A 65 4.75 10.93 -5.47
N LEU A 66 4.89 9.74 -4.88
CA LEU A 66 3.82 8.74 -4.83
C LEU A 66 3.20 8.77 -3.43
N PRO A 67 1.99 9.33 -3.25
CA PRO A 67 1.40 9.52 -1.92
C PRO A 67 1.09 8.19 -1.22
N LEU A 68 0.90 7.11 -1.98
CA LEU A 68 0.50 5.80 -1.46
C LEU A 68 1.60 4.75 -1.61
N ALA A 69 2.82 5.16 -1.97
CA ALA A 69 3.89 4.19 -2.12
C ALA A 69 4.20 3.47 -0.79
N GLY A 70 4.44 2.16 -0.91
CA GLY A 70 4.69 1.27 0.22
C GLY A 70 3.45 1.00 1.10
N ALA A 71 2.25 1.33 0.64
CA ALA A 71 1.01 1.03 1.35
C ALA A 71 0.26 -0.13 0.68
N GLU A 72 -0.10 -1.14 1.47
CA GLU A 72 -1.01 -2.20 1.04
C GLU A 72 -2.46 -1.81 1.40
N ILE A 73 -3.31 -1.63 0.39
CA ILE A 73 -4.66 -1.07 0.54
C ILE A 73 -5.71 -2.10 0.14
N ILE A 74 -6.66 -2.38 1.04
CA ILE A 74 -7.79 -3.26 0.75
C ILE A 74 -9.02 -2.46 0.32
N ILE A 75 -9.56 -2.78 -0.85
CA ILE A 75 -10.78 -2.19 -1.38
C ILE A 75 -11.93 -3.12 -1.00
N VAL A 76 -12.78 -2.65 -0.09
CA VAL A 76 -13.86 -3.43 0.48
C VAL A 76 -15.17 -3.04 -0.19
N SER A 77 -15.78 -4.02 -0.86
CA SER A 77 -17.09 -3.87 -1.47
C SER A 77 -18.15 -4.62 -0.67
N PRO A 78 -19.39 -4.09 -0.59
CA PRO A 78 -20.55 -4.80 -0.06
C PRO A 78 -20.77 -6.19 -0.68
N SER A 79 -20.33 -6.42 -1.91
CA SER A 79 -20.40 -7.71 -2.60
C SER A 79 -19.63 -7.65 -3.93
N LEU A 80 -18.94 -8.75 -4.28
CA LEU A 80 -18.33 -8.93 -5.61
C LEU A 80 -19.29 -9.54 -6.66
N GLY A 81 -20.57 -9.71 -6.31
CA GLY A 81 -21.57 -10.22 -7.26
C GLY A 81 -21.75 -9.27 -8.44
N LYS A 82 -21.99 -9.79 -9.65
CA LYS A 82 -22.05 -9.00 -10.91
C LYS A 82 -22.96 -7.77 -10.89
N HIS A 83 -24.00 -7.76 -10.04
CA HIS A 83 -24.94 -6.64 -9.90
C HIS A 83 -24.48 -5.56 -8.89
N HIS A 84 -23.42 -5.85 -8.14
CA HIS A 84 -22.87 -5.01 -7.07
C HIS A 84 -21.43 -4.60 -7.38
N ALA A 85 -20.65 -5.48 -8.00
CA ALA A 85 -19.34 -5.24 -8.52
C ALA A 85 -19.41 -4.49 -9.84
N VAL A 86 -19.03 -3.23 -9.81
CA VAL A 86 -19.12 -2.31 -10.93
C VAL A 86 -17.75 -1.70 -11.20
N ASN A 87 -17.55 -1.18 -12.42
CA ASN A 87 -16.29 -0.63 -12.90
C ASN A 87 -15.54 0.32 -11.93
N PRO A 88 -16.22 1.18 -11.15
CA PRO A 88 -15.58 2.04 -10.15
C PRO A 88 -14.57 1.35 -9.26
N MET A 89 -14.83 0.11 -8.82
CA MET A 89 -13.89 -0.59 -7.93
C MET A 89 -12.57 -0.89 -8.65
N CYS A 90 -12.63 -1.31 -9.91
CA CYS A 90 -11.45 -1.54 -10.73
C CYS A 90 -10.75 -0.23 -11.10
N ASP A 91 -11.50 0.84 -11.35
CA ASP A 91 -10.94 2.17 -11.60
C ASP A 91 -10.23 2.74 -10.37
N ILE A 92 -10.81 2.59 -9.17
CA ILE A 92 -10.17 2.93 -7.89
C ILE A 92 -8.89 2.12 -7.73
N ALA A 93 -8.96 0.78 -7.87
CA ALA A 93 -7.80 -0.08 -7.73
C ALA A 93 -6.67 0.29 -8.69
N GLU A 94 -7.00 0.50 -9.97
CA GLU A 94 -6.03 0.92 -10.98
C GLU A 94 -5.44 2.30 -10.67
N PHE A 95 -6.26 3.25 -10.21
CA PHE A 95 -5.81 4.60 -9.91
C PHE A 95 -4.89 4.62 -8.68
N LEU A 96 -5.24 3.92 -7.60
CA LEU A 96 -4.41 3.79 -6.40
C LEU A 96 -3.07 3.11 -6.72
N ARG A 97 -3.04 2.09 -7.59
CA ARG A 97 -1.78 1.46 -8.04
C ARG A 97 -0.86 2.43 -8.78
N ARG A 98 -1.41 3.30 -9.63
CA ARG A 98 -0.63 4.35 -10.32
C ARG A 98 -0.02 5.37 -9.34
N GLU A 99 -0.59 5.48 -8.16
CA GLU A 99 -0.16 6.38 -7.08
C GLU A 99 0.75 5.67 -6.04
N GLY A 100 1.19 4.45 -6.36
CA GLY A 100 2.18 3.68 -5.62
C GLY A 100 1.64 2.59 -4.70
N ALA A 101 0.31 2.46 -4.55
CA ALA A 101 -0.28 1.48 -3.65
C ALA A 101 -0.25 0.06 -4.23
N ILE A 102 -0.21 -0.94 -3.36
CA ILE A 102 -0.56 -2.32 -3.70
C ILE A 102 -2.02 -2.52 -3.29
N THR A 103 -2.90 -2.86 -4.24
CA THR A 103 -4.33 -2.95 -3.94
C THR A 103 -4.89 -4.37 -4.05
N ILE A 104 -5.63 -4.79 -3.02
CA ILE A 104 -6.41 -6.03 -2.98
C ILE A 104 -7.91 -5.67 -2.94
N MET A 105 -8.76 -6.48 -3.57
CA MET A 105 -10.21 -6.30 -3.50
C MET A 105 -10.85 -7.42 -2.69
N MET A 106 -11.76 -7.07 -1.78
CA MET A 106 -12.56 -8.02 -1.01
C MET A 106 -14.05 -7.68 -1.11
N GLY A 107 -14.87 -8.71 -1.31
CA GLY A 107 -16.32 -8.61 -1.17
C GLY A 107 -16.77 -9.16 0.15
N LEU A 108 -17.57 -8.41 0.91
CA LEU A 108 -18.16 -8.93 2.13
C LEU A 108 -19.17 -10.05 1.83
N ALA A 109 -19.17 -11.10 2.65
CA ALA A 109 -20.12 -12.19 2.58
C ALA A 109 -21.56 -11.70 2.84
N ARG A 110 -21.71 -10.71 3.73
CA ARG A 110 -23.00 -10.12 4.11
C ARG A 110 -23.00 -8.60 4.05
N GLY A 111 -22.37 -8.00 3.04
CA GLY A 111 -22.37 -6.54 2.90
C GLY A 111 -23.61 -5.96 2.19
N VAL A 112 -24.46 -6.80 1.58
CA VAL A 112 -25.62 -6.36 0.79
C VAL A 112 -26.81 -5.93 1.66
N GLY A 113 -27.71 -5.12 1.09
CA GLY A 113 -28.89 -4.60 1.79
C GLY A 113 -28.55 -3.51 2.83
N LYS A 114 -29.48 -2.58 3.06
CA LYS A 114 -29.27 -1.46 4.00
C LYS A 114 -29.19 -1.96 5.46
N ARG A 115 -30.20 -2.72 5.89
CA ARG A 115 -30.41 -3.07 7.32
C ARG A 115 -29.67 -4.33 7.78
N ILE A 116 -29.35 -5.23 6.86
CA ILE A 116 -28.78 -6.55 7.15
C ILE A 116 -27.26 -6.62 6.91
N ALA A 117 -26.66 -5.49 6.49
CA ALA A 117 -25.23 -5.46 6.20
C ALA A 117 -24.42 -5.72 7.47
N GLN A 118 -23.49 -6.65 7.37
CA GLN A 118 -22.65 -7.16 8.45
C GLN A 118 -21.24 -7.41 7.93
N ILE A 119 -20.28 -7.31 8.83
CA ILE A 119 -18.91 -7.75 8.64
C ILE A 119 -18.59 -8.78 9.73
N THR A 120 -18.06 -9.93 9.33
CA THR A 120 -17.71 -11.03 10.22
C THR A 120 -16.42 -10.74 10.98
N ALA A 121 -16.18 -11.46 12.08
CA ALA A 121 -14.94 -11.31 12.85
C ALA A 121 -13.69 -11.67 12.02
N GLU A 122 -13.79 -12.62 11.11
CA GLU A 122 -12.69 -13.01 10.23
C GLU A 122 -12.42 -11.95 9.15
N GLU A 123 -13.45 -11.40 8.51
CA GLU A 123 -13.30 -10.30 7.54
C GLU A 123 -12.69 -9.05 8.18
N LYS A 124 -13.05 -8.72 9.42
CA LYS A 124 -12.41 -7.63 10.17
C LYS A 124 -10.91 -7.88 10.31
N LYS A 125 -10.54 -9.05 10.86
CA LYS A 125 -9.15 -9.43 11.06
C LYS A 125 -8.36 -9.42 9.76
N ILE A 126 -8.96 -9.83 8.64
CA ILE A 126 -8.34 -9.76 7.31
C ILE A 126 -8.11 -8.30 6.90
N ILE A 127 -9.11 -7.41 7.03
CA ILE A 127 -8.93 -5.98 6.74
C ILE A 127 -7.86 -5.37 7.63
N ASP A 128 -7.80 -5.78 8.90
CA ASP A 128 -6.84 -5.30 9.88
C ASP A 128 -5.39 -5.75 9.63
N GLU A 129 -5.14 -6.53 8.58
CA GLU A 129 -3.80 -6.83 8.10
C GLU A 129 -3.23 -5.79 7.12
N PHE A 130 -4.05 -4.85 6.62
CA PHE A 130 -3.69 -3.89 5.57
C PHE A 130 -3.35 -2.51 6.18
N ASP A 131 -2.69 -1.64 5.40
CA ASP A 131 -2.36 -0.29 5.85
C ASP A 131 -3.55 0.65 5.88
N ALA A 132 -4.47 0.48 4.91
CA ALA A 132 -5.72 1.21 4.85
C ALA A 132 -6.81 0.42 4.12
N ALA A 133 -8.07 0.79 4.38
CA ALA A 133 -9.25 0.22 3.73
C ALA A 133 -10.04 1.28 2.94
N VAL A 134 -10.45 0.97 1.71
CA VAL A 134 -11.37 1.81 0.92
C VAL A 134 -12.71 1.10 0.78
N PHE A 135 -13.73 1.58 1.50
CA PHE A 135 -15.09 1.05 1.41
C PHE A 135 -15.85 1.68 0.24
N VAL A 136 -16.20 0.85 -0.73
CA VAL A 136 -16.94 1.28 -1.93
C VAL A 136 -18.43 1.03 -1.74
N PHE A 137 -19.17 2.08 -1.41
CA PHE A 137 -20.62 2.02 -1.28
C PHE A 137 -21.35 2.42 -2.57
N GLY A 138 -22.68 2.28 -2.56
CA GLY A 138 -23.53 2.57 -3.71
C GLY A 138 -23.93 4.04 -3.82
N ASP A 139 -25.05 4.28 -4.49
CA ASP A 139 -25.51 5.64 -4.85
C ASP A 139 -26.49 6.25 -3.85
N PHE A 140 -27.00 5.45 -2.91
CA PHE A 140 -28.07 5.88 -2.02
C PHE A 140 -27.51 6.38 -0.69
N LYS A 141 -27.68 7.68 -0.43
CA LYS A 141 -27.30 8.36 0.83
C LYS A 141 -27.64 7.54 2.07
N GLU A 142 -28.92 7.20 2.25
CA GLU A 142 -29.35 6.50 3.46
C GLU A 142 -28.72 5.10 3.59
N CYS A 143 -28.38 4.46 2.47
CA CYS A 143 -27.68 3.17 2.52
C CYS A 143 -26.24 3.32 2.97
N ILE A 144 -25.56 4.42 2.60
CA ILE A 144 -24.18 4.71 2.99
C ILE A 144 -24.15 5.03 4.49
N GLU A 145 -25.03 5.93 4.94
CA GLU A 145 -25.12 6.34 6.35
C GLU A 145 -25.36 5.13 7.27
N GLU A 146 -26.26 4.23 6.90
CA GLU A 146 -26.51 3.01 7.68
C GLU A 146 -25.32 2.03 7.67
N LYS A 147 -24.54 1.99 6.58
CA LYS A 147 -23.40 1.08 6.41
C LYS A 147 -22.10 1.61 6.97
N LYS A 148 -22.02 2.89 7.36
CA LYS A 148 -20.85 3.45 8.04
C LYS A 148 -20.42 2.59 9.24
N LYS A 149 -21.37 1.99 9.96
CA LYS A 149 -21.10 1.07 11.07
C LYS A 149 -20.19 -0.11 10.74
N LEU A 150 -20.05 -0.48 9.45
CA LEU A 150 -19.10 -1.52 9.01
C LEU A 150 -17.65 -1.03 9.12
N CYS A 151 -17.42 0.25 8.88
CA CYS A 151 -16.13 0.90 8.97
C CYS A 151 -15.75 1.19 10.42
N ASP A 152 -16.72 1.54 11.27
CA ASP A 152 -16.49 1.76 12.72
C ASP A 152 -16.12 0.47 13.49
N GLN A 153 -16.02 -0.66 12.81
CA GLN A 153 -15.81 -2.00 13.38
C GLN A 153 -14.43 -2.60 13.10
N ILE A 154 -13.57 -1.88 12.38
CA ILE A 154 -12.19 -2.25 12.07
C ILE A 154 -11.23 -1.28 12.76
N GLU A 155 -9.98 -1.69 12.95
CA GLU A 155 -8.93 -0.86 13.54
C GLU A 155 -8.16 -0.09 12.46
N THR A 156 -8.11 -0.66 11.25
CA THR A 156 -7.38 -0.07 10.12
C THR A 156 -7.99 1.25 9.65
N PRO A 157 -7.15 2.28 9.37
CA PRO A 157 -7.61 3.54 8.80
C PRO A 157 -8.41 3.32 7.52
N TYR A 158 -9.50 4.08 7.35
CA TYR A 158 -10.41 3.84 6.23
C TYR A 158 -10.88 5.09 5.52
N LEU A 159 -11.23 4.92 4.24
CA LEU A 159 -11.91 5.90 3.42
C LEU A 159 -13.20 5.29 2.86
N MET A 160 -14.29 6.05 2.91
CA MET A 160 -15.56 5.68 2.29
C MET A 160 -15.74 6.42 0.97
N VAL A 161 -16.22 5.72 -0.05
CA VAL A 161 -16.60 6.33 -1.32
C VAL A 161 -18.03 5.96 -1.69
N GLY A 162 -18.74 6.85 -2.39
CA GLY A 162 -20.10 6.58 -2.86
C GLY A 162 -20.61 7.61 -3.87
N GLY A 163 -21.83 7.37 -4.38
CA GLY A 163 -22.43 8.19 -5.43
C GLY A 163 -22.80 9.63 -5.04
N PRO A 164 -23.44 9.88 -3.89
CA PRO A 164 -23.80 11.23 -3.45
C PRO A 164 -22.57 12.15 -3.45
N PRO A 165 -22.64 13.37 -3.99
CA PRO A 165 -21.45 14.23 -4.11
C PRO A 165 -20.95 14.72 -2.75
N ASP A 166 -21.86 14.87 -1.79
CA ASP A 166 -21.55 15.35 -0.45
C ASP A 166 -22.39 14.61 0.60
N LEU A 167 -21.74 14.23 1.69
CA LEU A 167 -22.32 13.63 2.89
C LEU A 167 -21.51 14.07 4.09
N GLU A 168 -22.19 14.42 5.19
CA GLU A 168 -21.57 14.77 6.48
C GLU A 168 -21.06 13.51 7.22
N LEU A 169 -20.15 12.78 6.57
CA LEU A 169 -19.52 11.58 7.11
C LEU A 169 -18.00 11.77 7.10
N ALA A 170 -17.35 11.46 8.22
CA ALA A 170 -15.90 11.43 8.32
C ALA A 170 -15.32 10.48 7.26
N HIS A 171 -14.17 10.86 6.69
CA HIS A 171 -13.46 10.07 5.68
C HIS A 171 -14.30 9.71 4.43
N TYR A 172 -15.26 10.54 4.03
CA TYR A 172 -16.08 10.32 2.83
C TYR A 172 -15.59 11.11 1.60
N VAL A 173 -15.65 10.46 0.44
CA VAL A 173 -15.49 11.08 -0.88
C VAL A 173 -16.66 10.71 -1.77
N GLY A 174 -17.41 11.73 -2.18
CA GLY A 174 -18.57 11.59 -3.06
C GLY A 174 -18.23 11.50 -4.54
N GLY A 175 -19.26 11.23 -5.36
CA GLY A 175 -19.13 11.17 -6.83
C GLY A 175 -18.55 9.88 -7.40
N ILE A 176 -18.29 8.87 -6.55
CA ILE A 176 -17.81 7.54 -6.93
C ILE A 176 -18.88 6.51 -6.61
N GLY A 177 -19.97 6.58 -7.36
CA GLY A 177 -21.13 5.69 -7.25
C GLY A 177 -21.08 4.49 -8.19
N ARG A 178 -22.16 3.72 -8.28
CA ARG A 178 -22.22 2.58 -9.20
C ARG A 178 -22.36 3.05 -10.64
N LYS A 179 -21.50 2.53 -11.51
CA LYS A 179 -21.58 2.77 -12.96
C LYS A 179 -21.00 1.61 -13.76
N THR A 180 -21.60 1.39 -14.92
CA THR A 180 -21.18 0.37 -15.90
C THR A 180 -20.08 0.88 -16.84
N ASP A 181 -19.81 2.18 -16.85
CA ASP A 181 -18.77 2.80 -17.64
C ASP A 181 -17.50 3.04 -16.82
N ARG A 182 -16.35 3.09 -17.50
CA ARG A 182 -15.05 3.38 -16.87
C ARG A 182 -14.92 4.86 -16.53
N MET A 183 -14.24 5.17 -15.42
CA MET A 183 -13.93 6.55 -14.98
C MET A 183 -12.83 7.18 -15.83
N ARG A 184 -13.22 7.81 -16.94
CA ARG A 184 -12.25 8.39 -17.90
C ARG A 184 -12.47 9.86 -18.17
N ARG A 185 -13.61 10.42 -17.75
CA ARG A 185 -13.90 11.84 -17.96
C ARG A 185 -13.07 12.67 -16.98
N LYS A 186 -12.72 13.89 -17.39
CA LYS A 186 -11.89 14.81 -16.58
C LYS A 186 -12.40 14.94 -15.14
N GLY A 187 -13.69 15.22 -14.96
CA GLY A 187 -14.27 15.35 -13.62
C GLY A 187 -14.21 14.06 -12.78
N GLU A 188 -14.31 12.88 -13.41
CA GLU A 188 -14.19 11.60 -12.71
C GLU A 188 -12.75 11.33 -12.27
N ILE A 189 -11.78 11.66 -13.13
CA ILE A 189 -10.35 11.59 -12.80
C ILE A 189 -10.04 12.55 -11.65
N ASP A 190 -10.61 13.75 -11.65
CA ASP A 190 -10.43 14.71 -10.56
C ASP A 190 -11.04 14.20 -9.24
N THR A 191 -12.15 13.45 -9.29
CA THR A 191 -12.70 12.76 -8.12
C THR A 191 -11.76 11.66 -7.61
N LEU A 192 -11.18 10.84 -8.51
CA LEU A 192 -10.19 9.82 -8.12
C LEU A 192 -8.95 10.44 -7.49
N LYS A 193 -8.45 11.56 -8.02
CA LYS A 193 -7.36 12.34 -7.41
C LYS A 193 -7.71 12.82 -6.01
N THR A 194 -8.93 13.34 -5.83
CA THR A 194 -9.41 13.80 -4.52
C THR A 194 -9.46 12.64 -3.52
N MET A 195 -9.93 11.48 -3.95
CA MET A 195 -9.93 10.25 -3.15
C MET A 195 -8.51 9.83 -2.76
N THR A 196 -7.58 9.77 -3.72
CA THR A 196 -6.17 9.45 -3.45
C THR A 196 -5.55 10.44 -2.47
N ALA A 197 -5.78 11.74 -2.64
CA ALA A 197 -5.22 12.77 -1.77
C ALA A 197 -5.70 12.59 -0.32
N LYS A 198 -7.02 12.40 -0.11
CA LYS A 198 -7.57 12.14 1.22
C LYS A 198 -7.03 10.84 1.83
N LEU A 199 -6.86 9.79 1.04
CA LEU A 199 -6.28 8.54 1.53
C LEU A 199 -4.80 8.71 1.89
N GLY A 200 -4.07 9.53 1.13
CA GLY A 200 -2.69 9.93 1.43
C GLY A 200 -2.60 10.67 2.76
N GLU A 201 -3.49 11.62 3.02
CA GLU A 201 -3.58 12.33 4.31
C GLU A 201 -3.79 11.36 5.48
N ILE A 202 -4.71 10.40 5.34
CA ILE A 202 -4.98 9.38 6.36
C ILE A 202 -3.73 8.50 6.61
N LEU A 203 -3.02 8.11 5.56
CA LEU A 203 -1.78 7.33 5.70
C LEU A 203 -0.61 8.16 6.24
N ASP A 204 -0.57 9.46 5.96
CA ASP A 204 0.44 10.37 6.49
C ASP A 204 0.31 10.50 8.02
N GLU A 205 -0.90 10.45 8.59
CA GLU A 205 -1.09 10.35 10.04
C GLU A 205 -0.41 9.11 10.62
N LYS A 206 -0.61 7.93 10.00
CA LYS A 206 0.03 6.68 10.43
C LYS A 206 1.56 6.71 10.24
N ARG A 207 2.04 7.38 9.19
CA ARG A 207 3.49 7.59 8.99
C ARG A 207 4.10 8.45 10.09
N LEU A 208 3.40 9.49 10.53
CA LEU A 208 3.82 10.34 11.65
C LEU A 208 3.88 9.55 12.96
N GLU A 209 2.90 8.68 13.23
CA GLU A 209 2.93 7.79 14.40
C GLU A 209 4.18 6.88 14.38
N ILE A 210 4.53 6.33 13.22
CA ILE A 210 5.75 5.53 13.05
C ILE A 210 7.02 6.40 13.20
N GLU A 211 6.99 7.67 12.83
CA GLU A 211 8.13 8.57 13.05
C GLU A 211 8.35 8.90 14.53
N GLU A 212 7.27 8.96 15.33
CA GLU A 212 7.35 9.18 16.77
C GLU A 212 7.99 8.01 17.53
N ASP A 213 7.71 6.76 17.10
CA ASP A 213 8.39 5.55 17.57
C ASP A 213 8.92 4.71 16.37
N PRO A 214 10.11 5.06 15.84
CA PRO A 214 10.67 4.46 14.64
C PRO A 214 10.80 2.94 14.70
N LEU A 215 10.60 2.28 13.56
CA LEU A 215 10.85 0.86 13.40
C LEU A 215 12.33 0.54 13.60
N ALA A 216 12.64 -0.61 14.19
CA ALA A 216 14.00 -1.08 14.41
C ALA A 216 14.81 -1.22 13.11
N ALA A 217 14.14 -1.44 11.98
CA ALA A 217 14.69 -1.46 10.64
C ALA A 217 13.65 -0.93 9.64
N SER A 218 14.10 -0.38 8.51
CA SER A 218 13.16 0.00 7.45
C SER A 218 12.58 -1.24 6.77
N PRO A 219 11.28 -1.25 6.38
CA PRO A 219 10.69 -2.36 5.66
C PRO A 219 11.43 -2.75 4.36
N PRO A 220 11.88 -1.81 3.49
CA PRO A 220 12.67 -2.16 2.31
C PRO A 220 13.98 -2.88 2.63
N PHE A 221 14.64 -2.51 3.73
CA PHE A 221 15.86 -3.20 4.15
C PHE A 221 15.58 -4.64 4.59
N ILE A 222 14.48 -4.87 5.33
CA ILE A 222 14.08 -6.22 5.71
C ILE A 222 13.69 -7.07 4.49
N GLU A 223 13.03 -6.46 3.49
CA GLU A 223 12.72 -7.13 2.23
C GLU A 223 14.00 -7.61 1.55
N GLU A 224 14.99 -6.73 1.35
CA GLU A 224 16.26 -7.08 0.73
C GLU A 224 16.96 -8.23 1.48
N MET A 225 17.00 -8.16 2.82
CA MET A 225 17.59 -9.23 3.64
C MET A 225 16.84 -10.56 3.47
N ILE A 226 15.51 -10.56 3.37
CA ILE A 226 14.74 -11.78 3.15
C ILE A 226 14.99 -12.34 1.74
N GLU A 227 14.99 -11.50 0.71
CA GLU A 227 15.18 -11.92 -0.68
C GLU A 227 16.57 -12.52 -0.94
N MET A 228 17.60 -12.06 -0.23
CA MET A 228 18.94 -12.67 -0.28
C MET A 228 18.95 -14.13 0.20
N PHE A 229 18.11 -14.49 1.17
CA PHE A 229 18.03 -15.84 1.72
C PHE A 229 16.99 -16.72 1.02
N ILE A 230 15.87 -16.12 0.62
CA ILE A 230 14.77 -16.78 -0.08
C ILE A 230 14.48 -15.98 -1.35
N PRO A 231 15.25 -16.24 -2.42
CA PRO A 231 15.03 -15.53 -3.66
C PRO A 231 13.66 -15.90 -4.22
N PRO A 232 12.94 -14.93 -4.80
CA PRO A 232 11.62 -15.17 -5.33
C PRO A 232 11.65 -16.18 -6.48
N LYS A 233 10.65 -17.05 -6.55
CA LYS A 233 10.58 -18.04 -7.63
C LYS A 233 10.26 -17.35 -8.95
N ALA A 234 10.87 -17.84 -10.03
CA ALA A 234 10.61 -17.32 -11.37
C ALA A 234 9.12 -17.40 -11.73
N GLY A 235 8.50 -16.25 -11.98
CA GLY A 235 7.09 -16.13 -12.35
C GLY A 235 6.12 -15.91 -11.17
N GLU A 236 6.59 -15.82 -9.93
CA GLU A 236 5.75 -15.34 -8.82
C GLU A 236 5.59 -13.82 -8.90
N GLU A 237 4.35 -13.35 -9.02
CA GLU A 237 4.02 -11.92 -8.90
C GLU A 237 3.97 -11.53 -7.41
N LEU A 238 4.72 -10.49 -7.04
CA LEU A 238 4.73 -9.88 -5.70
C LEU A 238 4.95 -10.88 -4.55
N PRO A 239 6.13 -11.55 -4.52
CA PRO A 239 6.49 -12.50 -3.46
C PRO A 239 6.62 -11.81 -2.09
N VAL A 240 7.03 -10.55 -2.08
CA VAL A 240 7.09 -9.66 -0.93
C VAL A 240 6.29 -8.40 -1.25
N ILE A 241 5.50 -7.96 -0.28
CA ILE A 241 4.70 -6.74 -0.33
C ILE A 241 5.11 -5.90 0.86
N ILE A 242 5.66 -4.73 0.59
CA ILE A 242 6.00 -3.76 1.64
C ILE A 242 4.72 -3.12 2.20
N GLN A 243 4.64 -3.08 3.52
CA GLN A 243 3.65 -2.34 4.30
C GLN A 243 4.37 -1.21 5.08
N LEU A 244 3.62 -0.29 5.68
CA LEU A 244 4.21 0.84 6.41
C LEU A 244 5.07 0.40 7.61
N ASP A 245 4.66 -0.67 8.29
CA ASP A 245 5.24 -1.18 9.55
C ASP A 245 5.88 -2.58 9.39
N GLY A 246 6.05 -3.06 8.16
CA GLY A 246 6.51 -4.42 7.92
C GLY A 246 6.29 -4.92 6.51
N LEU A 247 6.11 -6.23 6.38
CA LEU A 247 6.00 -6.91 5.08
C LEU A 247 4.90 -7.98 5.12
N ARG A 248 4.29 -8.23 3.96
CA ARG A 248 3.57 -9.48 3.68
C ARG A 248 4.39 -10.31 2.69
N ILE A 249 4.69 -11.54 3.07
CA ILE A 249 5.52 -12.46 2.29
C ILE A 249 4.75 -13.71 1.90
N ASN A 250 4.78 -14.07 0.63
CA ASN A 250 4.13 -15.26 0.09
C ASN A 250 5.13 -16.43 0.05
N ILE A 251 5.28 -17.12 1.18
CA ILE A 251 6.15 -18.28 1.32
C ILE A 251 5.40 -19.50 1.85
N GLU A 252 5.99 -20.69 1.67
CA GLU A 252 5.47 -21.93 2.21
C GLU A 252 5.77 -22.07 3.72
N ASP A 253 4.95 -22.82 4.45
CA ASP A 253 5.07 -23.00 5.90
C ASP A 253 6.46 -23.55 6.32
N GLU A 254 7.11 -24.34 5.45
CA GLU A 254 8.44 -24.93 5.66
C GLU A 254 9.58 -23.89 5.65
N ASP A 255 9.38 -22.77 4.93
CA ASP A 255 10.39 -21.73 4.75
C ASP A 255 10.38 -20.70 5.89
N VAL A 256 9.34 -20.67 6.72
CA VAL A 256 9.19 -19.73 7.84
C VAL A 256 10.33 -19.84 8.84
N GLY A 257 10.83 -21.07 9.08
CA GLY A 257 11.97 -21.28 9.96
C GLY A 257 13.24 -20.59 9.46
N LYS A 258 13.46 -20.62 8.13
CA LYS A 258 14.63 -19.99 7.50
C LYS A 258 14.58 -18.47 7.65
N ILE A 259 13.40 -17.87 7.47
CA ILE A 259 13.19 -16.43 7.62
C ILE A 259 13.48 -15.95 9.04
N LYS A 260 13.09 -16.73 10.05
CA LYS A 260 13.34 -16.38 11.47
C LYS A 260 14.83 -16.28 11.81
N ASP A 261 15.68 -16.97 11.07
CA ASP A 261 17.13 -17.04 11.29
C ASP A 261 17.92 -16.04 10.44
N VAL A 262 17.27 -15.25 9.57
CA VAL A 262 17.92 -14.19 8.80
C VAL A 262 18.57 -13.20 9.76
N GLU A 263 19.86 -12.94 9.57
CA GLU A 263 20.63 -11.99 10.38
C GLU A 263 20.44 -10.58 9.83
N VAL A 264 20.05 -9.65 10.72
CA VAL A 264 19.84 -8.23 10.44
C VAL A 264 20.71 -7.44 11.43
N GLY A 265 21.88 -7.00 10.97
CA GLY A 265 22.90 -6.41 11.83
C GLY A 265 23.39 -7.40 12.87
N LYS A 266 23.17 -7.11 14.16
CA LYS A 266 23.60 -7.97 15.29
C LYS A 266 22.53 -8.93 15.80
N LYS A 267 21.34 -8.92 15.21
CA LYS A 267 20.17 -9.68 15.70
C LYS A 267 19.58 -10.53 14.59
N LYS A 268 18.80 -11.54 14.98
CA LYS A 268 17.97 -12.29 14.04
C LYS A 268 16.65 -11.58 13.77
N LEU A 269 16.07 -11.86 12.61
CA LEU A 269 14.76 -11.32 12.23
C LEU A 269 13.66 -11.68 13.24
N SER A 270 13.71 -12.89 13.82
CA SER A 270 12.78 -13.32 14.86
C SER A 270 12.86 -12.53 16.18
N GLU A 271 13.96 -11.81 16.41
CA GLU A 271 14.12 -10.94 17.58
C GLU A 271 13.48 -9.57 17.33
N ILE A 272 13.59 -9.07 16.09
CA ILE A 272 13.16 -7.72 15.70
C ILE A 272 11.79 -7.66 15.03
N CYS A 273 11.21 -8.81 14.64
CA CYS A 273 9.92 -8.87 13.98
C CYS A 273 8.97 -9.89 14.64
N GLU A 274 7.67 -9.60 14.60
CA GLU A 274 6.61 -10.59 14.82
C GLU A 274 6.22 -11.22 13.48
N ILE A 275 6.39 -12.54 13.39
CA ILE A 275 6.03 -13.31 12.18
C ILE A 275 4.76 -14.12 12.47
N LYS A 276 3.67 -13.79 11.80
CA LYS A 276 2.37 -14.47 11.96
C LYS A 276 1.80 -14.90 10.61
N LYS A 277 1.08 -16.02 10.60
CA LYS A 277 0.38 -16.50 9.40
C LYS A 277 -0.75 -15.53 9.08
N SER A 278 -0.82 -15.05 7.84
CA SER A 278 -1.89 -14.18 7.36
C SER A 278 -3.18 -14.97 7.19
N LEU A 279 -4.31 -14.33 7.52
CA LEU A 279 -5.64 -14.83 7.22
C LEU A 279 -6.03 -14.62 5.75
N PHE A 280 -5.33 -13.74 5.03
CA PHE A 280 -5.50 -13.52 3.61
C PHE A 280 -4.59 -14.42 2.77
N LYS A 281 -3.27 -14.19 2.84
CA LYS A 281 -2.27 -14.93 2.05
C LYS A 281 -0.88 -14.76 2.66
N GLY A 282 -0.16 -15.87 2.77
CA GLY A 282 1.24 -15.89 3.18
C GLY A 282 1.44 -15.61 4.67
N TYR A 283 2.48 -14.86 5.00
CA TYR A 283 2.86 -14.47 6.35
C TYR A 283 3.02 -12.95 6.45
N LEU A 284 2.66 -12.40 7.59
CA LEU A 284 2.95 -11.02 7.98
C LEU A 284 4.22 -11.02 8.82
N VAL A 285 5.13 -10.12 8.48
CA VAL A 285 6.36 -9.81 9.20
C VAL A 285 6.23 -8.38 9.70
N LYS A 286 5.76 -8.20 10.93
CA LYS A 286 5.61 -6.88 11.56
C LYS A 286 6.91 -6.51 12.26
N ILE A 287 7.50 -5.38 11.91
CA ILE A 287 8.76 -4.92 12.47
C ILE A 287 8.47 -4.22 13.78
N LYS A 288 9.20 -4.57 14.84
CA LYS A 288 9.07 -3.91 16.15
C LYS A 288 9.76 -2.56 16.15
N THR A 289 9.36 -1.69 17.07
CA THR A 289 9.98 -0.36 17.18
C THR A 289 11.35 -0.41 17.85
N GLU A 290 12.17 0.62 17.64
CA GLU A 290 13.47 0.77 18.29
C GLU A 290 13.33 0.76 19.82
N ALA A 291 12.22 1.28 20.36
CA ALA A 291 11.94 1.24 21.79
C ALA A 291 11.77 -0.18 22.33
N GLU A 292 11.18 -1.09 21.55
CA GLU A 292 10.92 -2.47 21.97
C GLU A 292 12.17 -3.35 21.96
N VAL A 293 13.04 -3.18 20.95
CA VAL A 293 14.18 -4.09 20.75
C VAL A 293 15.53 -3.43 20.95
N GLY A 294 15.63 -2.11 20.95
CA GLY A 294 16.87 -1.36 20.93
C GLY A 294 17.60 -1.43 19.58
N GLY A 295 18.64 -0.61 19.43
CA GLY A 295 19.41 -0.51 18.18
C GLY A 295 19.89 -1.86 17.64
N ILE A 296 19.83 -2.00 16.31
CA ILE A 296 20.19 -3.24 15.59
C ILE A 296 21.61 -3.20 14.98
N TYR A 297 22.19 -2.00 14.84
CA TYR A 297 23.52 -1.76 14.25
C TYR A 297 24.64 -1.62 15.29
#